data_AF-A0A6V8N8X3-F1
#
_entry.id   AF-A0A6V8N8X3-F1
#
_cell.length_a   1.000
_cell.length_b   1.000
_cell.length_c   1.000
_cell.angle_alpha   90.00
_cell.angle_beta   90.00
_cell.angle_gamma   90.00
#
_symmetry.space_group_name_H-M   'P 1'
#
loop_
_entity.id
_entity.type
_entity.pdbx_description
1 polymer ?
#
loop_
_entity_poly.entity_id
_entity_poly.type
_entity_poly.pdbx_seq_one_letter_code
_entity_poly.pdbx_strand_id
1 'polypeptide(L)' 'MRTMAMGEFYVWYCEWCDSRNLTPWTSTVGGTVYCGCCKKEFPVNGHQCSERIPQLRQAFF' A
#
# COMPACT_ATOMS: atom_id res chain seq x y z
N MET A 1 -6.41 -1.37 -8.92
CA MET A 1 -4.94 -1.44 -8.73
C MET A 1 -4.57 -2.71 -7.97
N ARG A 2 -3.41 -3.32 -8.24
CA ARG A 2 -2.87 -4.42 -7.42
C ARG A 2 -1.70 -3.91 -6.58
N THR A 3 -1.74 -4.18 -5.29
CA THR A 3 -0.68 -3.81 -4.33
C THR A 3 0.11 -5.04 -3.91
N MET A 4 1.42 -4.88 -3.71
CA MET A 4 2.28 -5.90 -3.12
C MET A 4 2.97 -5.30 -1.89
N ALA A 5 2.85 -6.00 -0.76
CA ALA A 5 3.58 -5.70 0.46
C ALA A 5 5.09 -5.85 0.25
N MET A 6 5.86 -4.82 0.57
CA MET A 6 7.33 -4.82 0.48
C MET A 6 7.92 -4.09 1.70
N GLY A 7 8.03 -4.82 2.82
CA GLY A 7 8.40 -4.23 4.10
C GLY A 7 7.36 -3.21 4.57
N GLU A 8 7.81 -1.99 4.87
CA GLU A 8 6.98 -0.86 5.34
C GLU A 8 6.15 -0.17 4.25
N PHE A 9 6.33 -0.58 2.99
CA PHE A 9 5.70 0.05 1.83
C PHE A 9 4.81 -0.93 1.06
N TYR A 10 3.75 -0.39 0.45
CA TYR A 10 3.02 -1.03 -0.64
C TYR A 10 3.62 -0.59 -1.96
N VAL A 11 4.02 -1.55 -2.77
CA VAL A 11 4.36 -1.33 -4.18
C VAL A 11 3.08 -1.47 -4.99
N TRP A 12 2.81 -0.50 -5.85
CA TRP A 12 1.68 -0.57 -6.78
C TRP A 12 2.03 0.06 -8.12
N TYR A 13 1.33 -0.37 -9.16
CA TYR A 13 1.48 0.19 -10.50
C TYR A 13 0.31 1.11 -10.79
N CYS A 14 0.62 2.29 -11.32
CA CYS A 14 -0.40 3.26 -11.73
C CYS A 14 -1.10 2.75 -13.00
N GLU A 15 -2.42 2.58 -12.96
CA GLU A 15 -3.22 2.10 -14.10
C GLU A 15 -3.30 3.10 -15.27
N TRP A 16 -2.81 4.33 -15.08
CA TRP A 16 -2.85 5.37 -16.11
C TRP A 16 -1.52 5.58 -16.83
N CYS A 17 -0.39 5.44 -16.14
CA CYS A 17 0.94 5.70 -16.71
C CYS A 17 1.95 4.57 -16.50
N ASP A 18 1.51 3.43 -15.96
CA ASP A 18 2.32 2.23 -15.67
C ASP A 18 3.54 2.45 -14.78
N SER A 19 3.66 3.62 -14.17
CA SER A 19 4.74 3.92 -13.24
C SER A 19 4.62 3.05 -11.98
N ARG A 20 5.77 2.60 -11.48
CA ARG A 20 5.88 1.92 -10.19
C ARG A 20 5.87 2.96 -9.06
N ASN A 21 4.97 2.80 -8.11
CA ASN A 21 4.78 3.68 -6.97
C ASN A 21 5.03 2.93 -5.66
N LEU A 22 5.48 3.67 -4.64
CA LEU A 22 5.78 3.19 -3.29
C LEU A 22 4.97 4.03 -2.32
N THR A 23 4.11 3.40 -1.53
CA THR A 23 3.28 4.08 -0.54
C THR A 23 3.52 3.48 0.85
N PRO A 24 3.91 4.28 1.86
CA PRO A 24 4.04 3.78 3.22
C PRO A 24 2.69 3.26 3.76
N TRP A 25 2.71 2.16 4.50
CA TRP A 25 1.49 1.59 5.11
C TRP A 25 0.81 2.55 6.09
N THR A 26 1.60 3.38 6.74
CA THR A 26 1.14 4.42 7.66
C THR A 26 0.48 5.60 6.95
N SER A 27 0.76 5.80 5.66
CA SER A 27 0.23 6.92 4.87
C SER A 27 -1.13 6.64 4.24
N THR A 28 -1.57 5.38 4.22
CA THR A 28 -2.89 4.99 3.70
C THR A 28 -4.07 5.28 4.64
N VAL A 29 -3.82 5.92 5.78
CA VAL A 29 -4.84 6.28 6.78
C VAL A 29 -5.94 7.22 6.22
N GLY A 30 -5.69 7.87 5.08
CA GLY A 30 -6.67 8.71 4.37
C GLY A 30 -7.50 8.03 3.27
N GLY A 31 -7.29 6.73 3.01
CA GLY A 31 -8.07 5.99 1.99
C GLY A 31 -7.78 6.36 0.53
N THR A 32 -6.83 7.25 0.26
CA THR A 32 -6.42 7.63 -1.10
C THR A 32 -4.90 7.69 -1.24
N VAL A 33 -4.39 7.39 -2.43
CA VAL A 33 -2.97 7.44 -2.78
C VAL A 33 -2.77 8.18 -4.08
N TYR A 34 -1.64 8.85 -4.19
CA TYR A 34 -1.28 9.62 -5.37
C TYR A 34 -0.14 8.95 -6.12
N CYS A 35 -0.25 8.91 -7.45
CA CYS A 35 0.88 8.50 -8.27
C CYS A 35 1.98 9.57 -8.21
N GLY A 36 3.21 9.17 -7.87
CA GLY A 36 4.36 10.06 -7.85
C GLY A 36 4.70 10.66 -9.21
N CYS A 37 4.36 9.97 -10.30
CA CYS A 37 4.61 10.38 -11.68
C CYS A 37 3.52 11.28 -12.25
N CYS A 38 2.28 10.78 -12.42
CA CYS A 38 1.20 11.52 -13.06
C CYS A 38 0.33 12.35 -12.10
N LYS A 39 0.59 12.28 -10.79
CA LYS A 39 -0.14 12.99 -9.72
C LYS A 39 -1.64 12.68 -9.64
N LYS A 40 -2.14 11.66 -10.37
CA LYS A 40 -3.52 11.18 -10.24
C LYS A 40 -3.73 10.51 -8.88
N GLU A 41 -4.94 10.70 -8.37
CA GLU A 41 -5.44 10.11 -7.13
C GLU A 41 -6.12 8.77 -7.41
N PHE A 42 -5.91 7.81 -6.50
CA PHE A 42 -6.49 6.48 -6.56
C PHE A 42 -7.03 6.09 -5.17
N PRO A 43 -8.25 5.53 -5.07
CA PRO A 43 -8.80 5.07 -3.80
C PRO A 43 -8.12 3.78 -3.34
N VAL A 44 -7.80 3.72 -2.04
CA VAL A 44 -7.29 2.53 -1.35
C VAL A 44 -8.42 1.95 -0.53
N ASN A 45 -9.05 0.90 -1.04
CA ASN A 45 -10.04 0.15 -0.27
C ASN A 45 -9.31 -0.53 0.90
N GLY A 46 -9.63 -0.12 2.13
CA GLY A 46 -9.00 -0.59 3.39
C GLY A 46 -9.06 -2.10 3.64
N HIS A 47 -9.64 -2.89 2.72
CA HIS A 47 -9.71 -4.34 2.78
C HIS A 47 -8.45 -5.06 2.31
N GLN A 48 -7.48 -4.39 1.66
CA GLN A 48 -6.23 -5.05 1.21
C GLN A 48 -5.07 -5.00 2.22
N CYS A 49 -5.23 -4.27 3.34
CA CYS A 49 -4.24 -4.20 4.42
C CYS A 49 -4.37 -5.34 5.46
N SER A 50 -5.16 -6.39 5.17
CA SER A 50 -5.44 -7.46 6.14
C SER A 50 -4.67 -8.77 5.91
N GLU A 51 -3.99 -8.99 4.78
CA GLU A 51 -3.56 -10.35 4.41
C GLU A 51 -2.07 -10.69 4.51
N ARG A 52 -1.22 -9.85 5.11
CA ARG A 52 0.13 -10.30 5.49
C ARG A 52 0.61 -9.75 6.83
N ILE A 53 0.13 -10.38 7.89
CA ILE A 53 0.92 -10.60 9.11
C ILE A 53 1.18 -12.12 9.23
N PRO A 54 2.31 -12.67 8.76
CA PRO A 54 2.87 -13.84 9.38
C PRO A 54 3.68 -13.38 10.61
N GLN A 55 3.11 -13.60 11.79
CA GLN A 55 3.81 -13.86 13.06
C GLN A 55 4.84 -12.82 13.56
N LEU A 56 4.37 -11.76 14.21
CA LEU A 56 5.14 -11.05 15.24
C LEU A 56 4.30 -10.85 16.52
N ARG A 57 3.68 -11.94 16.98
CA ARG A 57 3.33 -12.11 18.40
C ARG A 57 4.25 -13.16 19.01
N GLN A 58 5.52 -12.81 19.20
CA GLN A 58 6.35 -13.48 20.18
C GLN A 58 5.97 -12.95 21.57
N ALA A 59 5.58 -13.90 22.42
CA ALA A 59 5.78 -14.00 23.86
C ALA A 59 5.77 -12.71 24.70
N PHE A 60 4.69 -12.55 25.45
CA PHE A 60 4.78 -12.07 26.83
C PHE A 60 4.02 -13.07 27.70
N PHE A 61 4.77 -13.97 28.34
CA PHE A 61 4.38 -14.65 29.58
C PHE A 61 5.05 -13.89 30.73
#